data_AF-A0A958FTE1-F1
#
_entry.id   AF-A0A958FTE1-F1
#
_cell.length_a   1.000
_cell.length_b   1.000
_cell.length_c   1.000
_cell.angle_alpha   90.00
_cell.angle_beta   90.00
_cell.angle_gamma   90.00
#
_symmetry.space_group_name_H-M   'P 1'
#
loop_
_entity.id
_entity.type
_entity.pdbx_description
1 polymer ?
#
loop_
_entity_poly.entity_id
_entity_poly.type
_entity_poly.pdbx_seq_one_letter_code
_entity_poly.pdbx_strand_id
1 'polypeptide(L)'
;MSNEQQIIESRIKSEYKWGFVTDIENDTVPQGLNEDIVRMISFKKNEPEWMLNWRLTAYQHWLTMKEPRWPNVKFPPIAYQDAY
;
A
#
# COMPACT_ATOMS: atom_id res chain seq x y z
N MET A 1 -11.15 -40.63 30.66
CA MET A 1 -10.85 -39.77 29.50
C MET A 1 -9.40 -40.02 29.14
N SER A 2 -9.12 -40.43 27.91
CA SER A 2 -7.87 -41.10 27.52
C SER A 2 -6.69 -40.14 27.60
N ASN A 3 -5.60 -40.55 28.25
CA ASN A 3 -4.38 -39.76 28.49
C ASN A 3 -3.79 -39.19 27.17
N GLU A 4 -4.00 -39.91 26.07
CA GLU A 4 -3.62 -39.52 24.72
C GLU A 4 -4.35 -38.26 24.23
N GLN A 5 -5.62 -38.09 24.59
CA GLN A 5 -6.42 -36.92 24.21
C GLN A 5 -5.89 -35.65 24.88
N GLN A 6 -5.44 -35.76 26.13
CA GLN A 6 -4.83 -34.65 26.87
C GLN A 6 -3.48 -34.22 26.27
N ILE A 7 -2.68 -35.18 25.82
CA ILE A 7 -1.39 -34.91 25.17
C ILE A 7 -1.60 -34.19 23.83
N ILE A 8 -2.58 -34.62 23.03
CA ILE A 8 -2.90 -33.98 21.75
C ILE A 8 -3.41 -32.55 21.97
N GLU A 9 -4.33 -32.33 22.91
CA GLU A 9 -4.83 -30.98 23.22
C GLU A 9 -3.71 -30.03 23.68
N SER A 10 -2.75 -30.52 24.48
CA SER A 10 -1.63 -29.70 24.94
C SER A 10 -0.69 -29.25 23.80
N ARG A 11 -0.50 -30.08 22.77
CA ARG A 11 0.32 -29.76 21.59
C ARG A 11 -0.40 -28.87 20.59
N ILE A 12 -1.73 -28.91 20.55
CA ILE A 12 -2.53 -28.03 19.70
C ILE A 12 -2.67 -26.64 20.32
N LYS A 13 -2.78 -26.55 21.66
CA LYS A 13 -2.83 -25.28 22.40
C LYS A 13 -1.49 -24.58 22.56
N SER A 14 -0.37 -25.21 22.21
CA SER A 14 0.92 -24.53 22.24
C SER A 14 0.99 -23.47 21.15
N GLU A 15 1.04 -22.20 21.54
CA GLU A 15 1.21 -21.08 20.62
C GLU A 15 2.48 -21.23 19.78
N TYR A 16 2.37 -20.94 18.48
CA TYR A 16 3.47 -21.02 17.54
C TYR A 16 4.55 -19.99 17.88
N LYS A 17 5.64 -20.44 18.51
CA LYS A 17 6.71 -19.58 19.04
C LYS A 17 7.61 -18.92 17.99
N TRP A 18 7.47 -19.26 16.71
CA TRP A 18 8.42 -18.92 15.65
C TRP A 18 7.81 -18.00 14.58
N GLY A 19 7.06 -16.99 14.99
CA GLY A 19 6.60 -15.95 14.07
C GLY A 19 7.78 -15.10 13.59
N PHE A 20 7.99 -15.01 12.28
CA PHE A 20 8.91 -14.03 11.70
C PHE A 20 8.22 -12.66 11.72
N VAL A 21 8.67 -11.75 12.59
CA VAL A 21 8.25 -10.34 12.59
C VAL A 21 9.45 -9.52 12.10
N THR A 22 9.22 -8.72 11.07
CA THR A 22 10.19 -7.73 10.61
C THR A 22 9.53 -6.37 10.77
N ASP A 23 10.06 -5.56 11.68
CA ASP A 23 9.65 -4.18 11.80
C ASP A 23 10.18 -3.42 10.57
N ILE A 24 9.27 -2.95 9.73
CA ILE A 24 9.59 -2.14 8.57
C ILE A 24 9.23 -0.71 8.92
N GLU A 25 10.18 0.21 8.78
CA GLU A 25 9.89 1.63 8.86
C GLU A 25 8.93 2.00 7.71
N ASN A 26 7.72 2.40 8.07
CA ASN A 26 6.74 2.93 7.14
C ASN A 26 6.51 4.41 7.45
N ASP A 27 6.42 5.21 6.41
CA ASP A 27 6.11 6.62 6.54
C ASP A 27 4.95 6.94 5.61
N THR A 28 3.93 7.56 6.19
CA THR A 28 2.67 7.81 5.51
C THR A 28 2.65 9.22 4.95
N VAL A 29 2.26 9.35 3.70
CA VAL A 29 1.95 10.67 3.11
C VAL A 29 0.52 11.07 3.46
N PRO A 30 0.21 12.39 3.49
CA PRO A 30 -1.16 12.87 3.61
C PRO A 30 -2.08 12.30 2.54
N GLN A 31 -3.38 12.28 2.81
CA GLN A 31 -4.41 11.80 1.90
C GLN A 31 -4.45 12.61 0.58
N GLY A 32 -4.68 11.88 -0.51
CA GLY A 32 -4.88 12.43 -1.85
C GLY A 32 -3.67 12.31 -2.78
N LEU A 33 -3.88 12.68 -4.05
CA LEU A 33 -2.87 12.62 -5.10
C LEU A 33 -2.71 14.01 -5.73
N ASN A 34 -1.78 14.79 -5.18
CA ASN A 34 -1.45 16.13 -5.64
C ASN A 34 0.05 16.28 -5.96
N GLU A 35 0.42 17.38 -6.63
CA GLU A 35 1.82 17.65 -6.98
C GLU A 35 2.72 17.78 -5.75
N ASP A 36 2.19 18.28 -4.64
CA ASP A 36 2.96 18.50 -3.41
C ASP A 36 3.38 17.16 -2.78
N ILE A 37 2.51 16.15 -2.83
CA ILE A 37 2.83 14.77 -2.42
C ILE A 37 3.88 14.19 -3.36
N VAL A 38 3.79 14.42 -4.68
CA VAL A 38 4.81 13.97 -5.63
C VAL A 38 6.18 14.59 -5.33
N ARG A 39 6.23 15.90 -5.04
CA ARG A 39 7.46 16.60 -4.64
C ARG A 39 8.00 16.06 -3.31
N MET A 40 7.13 15.85 -2.32
CA MET A 40 7.49 15.31 -1.01
C MET A 40 8.11 13.91 -1.13
N ILE A 41 7.48 13.01 -1.91
CA ILE A 41 8.00 11.66 -2.17
C ILE A 41 9.38 11.71 -2.83
N SER A 42 9.54 12.59 -3.82
CA SER A 42 10.80 12.74 -4.56
C SER A 42 11.92 13.29 -3.68
N PHE A 43 11.63 14.31 -2.86
CA PHE A 43 12.56 14.88 -1.89
C PHE A 43 12.99 13.83 -0.85
N LYS A 44 12.04 13.06 -0.32
CA LYS A 44 12.33 12.02 0.66
C LYS A 44 13.24 10.93 0.10
N LYS A 45 13.06 10.58 -1.18
CA LYS A 45 13.88 9.57 -1.87
C LYS A 45 15.22 10.11 -2.37
N ASN A 46 15.51 11.40 -2.17
CA ASN A 46 16.69 12.07 -2.68
C ASN A 46 16.88 11.83 -4.21
N GLU A 47 15.78 11.95 -4.95
CA GLU A 47 15.77 11.73 -6.39
C GLU A 47 16.42 12.90 -7.15
N PRO A 48 17.08 12.64 -8.29
CA PRO A 48 17.59 13.69 -9.15
C PRO A 48 16.45 14.49 -9.81
N GLU A 49 16.72 15.75 -10.16
CA GLU A 49 15.72 16.71 -10.65
C GLU A 49 14.96 16.23 -11.90
N TRP A 50 15.62 15.49 -12.79
CA TRP A 50 14.98 14.92 -13.98
C TRP A 50 13.88 13.90 -13.62
N MET A 51 14.05 13.16 -12.51
CA MET A 51 13.08 12.16 -12.07
C MET A 51 11.86 12.84 -11.44
N LEU A 52 12.06 13.92 -10.69
CA LEU A 52 10.97 14.76 -10.21
C LEU A 52 10.15 15.33 -11.38
N ASN A 53 10.82 15.91 -12.37
CA ASN A 53 10.16 16.48 -13.56
C ASN A 53 9.39 15.41 -14.35
N TRP A 54 9.95 14.20 -14.46
CA TRP A 54 9.28 13.07 -15.09
C TRP A 54 8.00 12.68 -14.33
N ARG A 55 8.05 12.59 -13.00
CA ARG A 55 6.89 12.30 -12.16
C ARG A 55 5.80 13.37 -12.28
N LEU A 56 6.18 14.65 -12.27
CA LEU A 56 5.26 15.77 -12.43
C LEU A 56 4.59 15.75 -13.81
N THR A 57 5.37 15.51 -14.87
CA THR A 57 4.83 15.38 -16.24
C THR A 57 3.85 14.21 -16.35
N ALA A 58 4.16 13.07 -15.74
CA ALA A 58 3.28 11.91 -15.71
C ALA A 58 1.96 12.21 -14.96
N TYR A 59 2.03 12.91 -13.83
CA TYR A 59 0.85 13.33 -13.08
C TYR A 59 -0.05 14.26 -13.91
N GLN A 60 0.53 15.28 -14.54
CA GLN A 60 -0.20 16.19 -15.42
C GLN A 60 -0.84 15.45 -16.60
N HIS A 61 -0.13 14.51 -17.21
CA HIS A 61 -0.70 13.71 -18.28
C HIS A 61 -1.85 12.82 -17.79
N TRP A 62 -1.69 12.19 -16.62
CA TRP A 62 -2.71 11.36 -16.00
C TRP A 62 -4.00 12.14 -15.70
N LEU A 63 -3.92 13.40 -15.26
CA LEU A 63 -5.09 14.27 -15.06
C LEU A 63 -5.92 14.48 -16.35
N THR A 64 -5.28 14.39 -17.52
CA THR A 64 -5.98 14.52 -18.82
C THR A 64 -6.58 13.20 -19.31
N MET A 65 -6.21 12.07 -18.71
CA MET A 65 -6.69 10.76 -19.11
C MET A 65 -8.11 10.52 -18.61
N LYS A 66 -8.90 9.84 -19.44
CA LYS A 66 -10.18 9.29 -19.04
C LYS A 66 -9.98 7.87 -18.55
N GLU A 67 -10.63 7.55 -17.43
CA GLU A 67 -10.64 6.19 -16.92
C GLU A 67 -11.20 5.20 -17.97
N PRO A 68 -10.47 4.12 -18.29
CA PRO A 68 -10.94 3.14 -19.27
C PRO A 68 -12.16 2.37 -18.75
N ARG A 69 -13.20 2.31 -19.59
CA ARG A 69 -14.46 1.57 -19.31
C ARG A 69 -14.67 0.34 -20.20
N TRP A 70 -13.66 -0.06 -20.97
CA TRP A 70 -13.69 -1.28 -21.79
C TRP A 70 -13.76 -2.60 -21.00
N PRO A 71 -13.25 -2.74 -19.76
CA PRO A 71 -13.41 -4.01 -19.04
C PRO A 71 -14.84 -4.12 -18.48
N ASN A 72 -15.41 -5.32 -18.53
CA ASN A 72 -16.75 -5.60 -17.98
C ASN A 72 -16.70 -5.75 -16.45
N VAL A 73 -16.25 -4.71 -15.76
CA VAL A 73 -16.13 -4.67 -14.29
C VAL A 73 -16.95 -3.48 -13.79
N LYS A 74 -17.74 -3.69 -12.73
CA LYS A 74 -18.53 -2.64 -12.09
C LYS A 74 -17.90 -2.30 -10.75
N PHE A 75 -17.45 -1.06 -10.62
CA PHE A 75 -16.93 -0.50 -9.37
C PHE A 75 -17.34 0.98 -9.28
N PRO A 76 -17.53 1.51 -8.05
CA PRO A 76 -17.83 2.92 -7.87
C PRO A 76 -16.66 3.78 -8.37
N PRO A 77 -16.90 5.02 -8.82
CA PRO A 77 -15.83 5.94 -9.17
C PRO A 77 -14.85 6.12 -8.01
N ILE A 78 -13.56 6.08 -8.30
CA ILE A 78 -12.51 6.25 -7.30
C ILE A 78 -12.30 7.76 -7.09
N ALA A 79 -12.49 8.23 -5.86
CA ALA A 79 -12.14 9.58 -5.46
C ALA A 79 -10.64 9.65 -5.15
N TYR A 80 -9.79 9.83 -6.17
CA TYR A 80 -8.33 9.78 -6.03
C TYR A 80 -7.75 10.81 -5.04
N GLN A 81 -8.44 11.94 -4.85
CA GLN A 81 -8.01 12.99 -3.92
C GLN A 81 -8.45 12.72 -2.47
N ASP A 82 -9.44 11.87 -2.28
CA ASP A 82 -9.99 11.48 -0.98
C ASP A 82 -9.67 10.02 -0.65
N ALA A 83 -8.74 9.41 -1.38
CA ALA A 83 -8.33 8.03 -1.15
C ALA A 83 -7.28 7.97 -0.01
N TYR A 84 -7.73 7.75 1.22
CA TYR A 84 -7.01 7.12 2.35
C TYR A 84 -7.93 6.97 3.56
#